data_AF-A0A7Z9ZX74-F1
#
_entry.id   AF-A0A7Z9ZX74-F1
#
_cell.length_a   1.000
_cell.length_b   1.000
_cell.length_c   1.000
_cell.angle_alpha   90.00
_cell.angle_beta   90.00
_cell.angle_gamma   90.00
#
_symmetry.space_group_name_H-M   'P 1'
#
loop_
_entity.id
_entity.type
_entity.pdbx_description
1 polymer ?
#
loop_
_entity_poly.entity_id
_entity_poly.type
_entity_poly.pdbx_seq_one_letter_code
_entity_poly.pdbx_strand_id
1 'polypeptide(L)'
;EALWNFARRIPTQDVEIFVTAVLIQREVGGNLAEVLDTIARMISERQRVQMEVRALSAQGRFSGMFLSFLPLGAATGLQVISKFFGLKFTYIRPDGSPLDEVSYFYPLFHDRLGQIILGISAVLYIIGFLTINRITKVEV
;
A
#
# COMPACT_ATOMS: atom_id res chain seq x y z
N GLU A 1 -32.98 -22.82 -21.92
CA GLU A 1 -33.31 -22.58 -20.50
C GLU A 1 -32.29 -23.11 -19.50
N ALA A 2 -31.78 -24.34 -19.62
CA ALA A 2 -30.81 -24.90 -18.65
C ALA A 2 -29.53 -24.05 -18.47
N LEU A 3 -28.97 -23.49 -19.55
CA LEU A 3 -27.78 -22.62 -19.47
C LEU A 3 -28.07 -21.28 -18.77
N TRP A 4 -29.25 -20.70 -18.98
CA TRP A 4 -29.69 -19.52 -18.23
C TRP A 4 -29.89 -19.83 -16.75
N ASN A 5 -30.37 -21.03 -16.41
CA ASN A 5 -30.40 -21.50 -15.02
C ASN A 5 -29.00 -21.67 -14.42
N PHE A 6 -28.01 -22.07 -15.20
CA PHE A 6 -26.62 -22.14 -14.77
C PHE A 6 -26.05 -20.75 -14.45
N ALA A 7 -26.23 -19.77 -15.35
CA ALA A 7 -25.84 -18.38 -15.09
C ALA A 7 -26.53 -17.76 -13.87
N ARG A 8 -27.81 -18.11 -13.63
CA ARG A 8 -28.53 -17.66 -12.42
C ARG A 8 -27.97 -18.25 -11.12
N ARG A 9 -27.38 -19.45 -11.16
CA ARG A 9 -26.78 -20.09 -9.97
C ARG A 9 -25.38 -19.56 -9.69
N ILE A 10 -24.64 -19.16 -10.73
CA ILE A 10 -23.29 -18.60 -10.62
C ILE A 10 -23.27 -17.27 -11.39
N PRO A 11 -23.69 -16.16 -10.74
CA PRO A 11 -23.81 -14.86 -11.38
C PRO A 11 -22.43 -14.18 -11.51
N THR A 12 -21.57 -14.73 -12.37
CA THR A 12 -20.26 -14.14 -12.69
C THR A 12 -20.21 -13.77 -14.17
N GLN A 13 -19.48 -12.70 -14.49
CA GLN A 13 -19.32 -12.21 -15.86
C GLN A 13 -18.75 -13.29 -16.79
N ASP A 14 -17.82 -14.12 -16.32
CA ASP A 14 -17.22 -15.21 -17.11
C ASP A 14 -18.26 -16.30 -17.46
N VAL A 15 -19.20 -16.59 -16.55
CA VAL A 15 -20.29 -17.55 -16.79
C VAL A 15 -21.32 -16.98 -17.76
N GLU A 16 -21.63 -15.69 -17.67
CA GLU A 16 -22.51 -15.02 -18.64
C GLU A 16 -21.91 -15.00 -20.05
N ILE A 17 -20.62 -14.72 -20.16
CA ILE A 17 -19.87 -14.78 -21.43
C ILE A 17 -19.90 -16.21 -22.00
N PHE A 18 -19.65 -17.22 -21.15
CA PHE A 18 -19.72 -18.63 -21.54
C PHE A 18 -21.11 -19.02 -22.05
N VAL A 19 -22.18 -18.71 -21.29
CA VAL A 19 -23.56 -19.05 -21.68
C VAL A 19 -23.95 -18.35 -22.99
N THR A 20 -23.62 -17.07 -23.13
CA THR A 20 -23.90 -16.29 -24.34
C THR A 20 -23.17 -16.86 -25.55
N ALA A 21 -21.88 -17.19 -25.42
CA ALA A 21 -21.12 -17.79 -26.50
C ALA A 21 -21.66 -19.16 -26.94
N VAL A 22 -22.05 -20.01 -25.98
CA VAL A 22 -22.66 -21.31 -26.29
C VAL A 22 -24.00 -21.15 -27.01
N LEU A 23 -24.81 -20.16 -26.62
CA LEU A 23 -26.10 -19.88 -27.26
C LEU A 23 -25.92 -19.36 -28.70
N ILE A 24 -25.02 -18.39 -28.90
CA ILE A 24 -24.67 -17.86 -30.23
C ILE A 24 -24.17 -18.99 -31.14
N GLN A 25 -23.24 -19.80 -30.63
CA GLN A 25 -22.65 -20.89 -31.41
C GLN A 25 -23.68 -21.96 -31.80
N ARG A 26 -24.71 -22.16 -30.97
CA ARG A 26 -25.82 -23.06 -31.27
C ARG A 26 -26.76 -22.53 -32.36
N GLU A 27 -26.91 -21.20 -32.49
CA GLU A 27 -27.73 -20.56 -33.53
C GLU A 27 -27.00 -20.45 -34.88
N VAL A 28 -25.72 -20.06 -34.86
CA VAL A 28 -24.94 -19.77 -36.08
C VAL A 28 -24.23 -21.02 -36.61
N GLY A 29 -23.91 -21.99 -35.75
CA GLY A 29 -23.12 -23.18 -36.10
C GLY A 29 -21.61 -22.89 -36.20
N GLY A 30 -20.80 -23.96 -36.15
CA GLY A 30 -19.32 -23.89 -36.26
C GLY A 30 -18.59 -24.67 -35.15
N ASN A 31 -17.29 -24.44 -35.00
CA ASN A 31 -16.46 -25.20 -34.06
C ASN A 31 -16.61 -24.70 -32.61
N LEU A 32 -17.59 -25.24 -31.90
CA LEU A 32 -17.78 -24.94 -30.47
C LEU A 32 -16.54 -25.24 -29.63
N ALA A 33 -15.77 -26.28 -29.98
CA ALA A 33 -14.56 -26.62 -29.24
C ALA A 33 -13.54 -25.49 -29.26
N GLU A 34 -13.38 -24.81 -30.40
CA GLU A 34 -12.47 -23.68 -30.56
C GLU A 34 -12.91 -22.42 -29.78
N VAL A 35 -14.22 -22.12 -29.79
CA VAL A 35 -14.77 -21.00 -29.03
C VAL A 35 -14.64 -21.25 -27.52
N LEU A 36 -14.97 -22.46 -27.06
CA LEU A 36 -14.85 -22.83 -25.64
C LEU A 36 -13.39 -22.81 -25.17
N ASP A 37 -12.47 -23.31 -25.99
CA ASP A 37 -11.04 -23.28 -25.72
C ASP A 37 -10.50 -21.83 -25.63
N THR A 38 -11.02 -20.92 -26.47
CA THR A 38 -10.72 -19.49 -26.41
C THR A 38 -11.24 -18.84 -25.13
N ILE A 39 -12.46 -19.17 -24.70
CA ILE A 39 -13.02 -18.67 -23.43
C ILE A 39 -12.25 -19.22 -22.23
N ALA A 40 -11.91 -20.52 -22.24
CA ALA A 40 -11.13 -21.14 -21.17
C ALA A 40 -9.76 -20.47 -21.01
N ARG A 41 -9.07 -20.18 -22.13
CA ARG A 41 -7.85 -19.37 -22.13
C ARG A 41 -8.09 -17.97 -21.58
N MET A 42 -9.13 -17.28 -22.04
CA MET A 42 -9.45 -15.92 -21.59
C MET A 42 -9.69 -15.85 -20.08
N ILE A 43 -10.46 -16.79 -19.52
CA ILE A 43 -10.72 -16.86 -18.07
C ILE A 43 -9.41 -17.08 -17.30
N SER A 44 -8.58 -18.02 -17.77
CA SER A 44 -7.31 -18.34 -17.12
C SER A 44 -6.34 -17.14 -17.14
N GLU A 45 -6.27 -16.42 -18.27
CA GLU A 45 -5.46 -15.20 -18.38
C GLU A 45 -6.01 -14.07 -17.50
N ARG A 46 -7.34 -13.88 -17.43
CA ARG A 46 -7.96 -12.92 -16.50
C ARG A 46 -7.60 -13.23 -15.05
N GLN A 47 -7.64 -14.50 -14.64
CA GLN A 47 -7.23 -14.90 -13.29
C GLN A 47 -5.75 -14.62 -13.03
N ARG A 48 -4.87 -14.92 -13.99
CA ARG A 48 -3.44 -14.61 -13.90
C ARG A 48 -3.20 -13.11 -13.73
N VAL A 49 -3.82 -12.28 -14.56
CA VAL A 49 -3.70 -10.82 -14.47
C VAL A 49 -4.21 -10.31 -13.13
N GLN A 50 -5.35 -10.81 -12.64
CA GLN A 50 -5.85 -10.42 -11.31
C GLN A 50 -4.87 -10.79 -10.19
N MET A 51 -4.24 -11.97 -10.25
CA MET A 51 -3.22 -12.36 -9.27
C MET A 51 -2.00 -11.45 -9.35
N GLU A 52 -1.52 -11.12 -10.55
CA GLU A 52 -0.40 -10.22 -10.76
C GLU A 52 -0.70 -8.80 -10.25
N VAL A 53 -1.87 -8.26 -10.57
CA VAL A 53 -2.34 -6.95 -10.05
C VAL A 53 -2.41 -6.97 -8.53
N ARG A 54 -2.92 -8.04 -7.91
CA ARG A 54 -2.96 -8.18 -6.44
C ARG A 54 -1.56 -8.21 -5.84
N ALA A 55 -0.64 -8.97 -6.44
CA ALA A 55 0.74 -9.06 -5.97
C ALA A 55 1.47 -7.72 -6.08
N LEU A 56 1.40 -7.05 -7.23
CA LEU A 56 1.98 -5.73 -7.46
C LEU A 56 1.38 -4.67 -6.54
N SER A 57 0.06 -4.70 -6.35
CA SER A 57 -0.63 -3.80 -5.41
C SER A 57 -0.20 -4.05 -3.97
N ALA A 58 -0.03 -5.32 -3.57
CA ALA A 58 0.44 -5.67 -2.22
C ALA A 58 1.88 -5.16 -1.99
N GLN A 59 2.77 -5.32 -2.97
CA GLN A 59 4.13 -4.77 -2.92
C GLN A 59 4.11 -3.25 -2.80
N GLY A 60 3.33 -2.55 -3.65
CA GLY A 60 3.20 -1.10 -3.60
C GLY A 60 2.65 -0.60 -2.25
N ARG A 61 1.68 -1.33 -1.66
CA ARG A 61 1.12 -1.01 -0.33
C ARG A 61 2.18 -1.14 0.74
N PHE A 62 2.93 -2.24 0.71
CA PHE A 62 4.01 -2.48 1.65
C PHE A 62 5.11 -1.41 1.54
N SER A 63 5.55 -1.09 0.33
CA SER A 63 6.57 -0.05 0.10
C SER A 63 6.10 1.33 0.57
N GLY A 64 4.86 1.72 0.28
CA GLY A 64 4.30 3.00 0.76
C GLY A 64 4.17 3.06 2.29
N MET A 65 3.76 1.96 2.92
CA MET A 65 3.69 1.85 4.37
C MET A 65 5.08 1.91 5.00
N PHE A 66 6.06 1.18 4.46
CA PHE A 66 7.45 1.20 4.92
C PHE A 66 8.09 2.60 4.81
N LEU A 67 7.89 3.29 3.68
CA LEU A 67 8.37 4.65 3.46
C LEU A 67 7.75 5.65 4.45
N SER A 68 6.49 5.44 4.82
CA SER A 68 5.83 6.26 5.84
C SER A 68 6.46 6.08 7.22
N PHE A 69 6.91 4.86 7.56
CA PHE A 69 7.57 4.60 8.84
C PHE A 69 9.02 5.11 8.92
N LEU A 70 9.69 5.34 7.78
CA LEU A 70 11.09 5.78 7.75
C LEU A 70 11.41 7.01 8.62
N PRO A 71 10.69 8.15 8.55
CA PRO A 71 10.99 9.32 9.39
C PRO A 71 10.87 9.03 10.89
N LEU A 72 9.87 8.24 11.30
CA LEU A 72 9.71 7.82 12.70
C LEU A 72 10.81 6.84 13.13
N GLY A 73 11.18 5.90 12.26
CA GLY A 73 12.27 4.95 12.48
C GLY A 73 13.63 5.64 12.54
N ALA A 74 13.86 6.66 11.72
CA ALA A 74 15.09 7.46 11.74
C ALA A 74 15.18 8.30 13.03
N ALA A 75 14.08 8.93 13.46
CA ALA A 75 14.05 9.71 14.70
C ALA A 75 14.34 8.84 15.93
N THR A 76 13.69 7.68 16.04
CA THR A 76 13.92 6.73 17.14
C THR A 76 15.30 6.06 17.04
N GLY A 77 15.71 5.67 15.83
CA GLY A 77 17.02 5.10 15.55
C GLY A 77 18.16 6.03 15.95
N LEU A 78 18.07 7.32 15.62
CA LEU A 78 19.08 8.31 16.00
C LEU A 78 19.18 8.48 17.53
N GLN A 79 18.07 8.40 18.26
CA GLN A 79 18.08 8.43 19.72
C GLN A 79 18.73 7.18 20.32
N VAL A 80 18.42 5.99 19.79
CA VAL A 80 19.01 4.73 20.27
C VAL A 80 20.51 4.68 19.95
N ILE A 81 20.91 5.05 18.73
CA ILE A 81 22.31 5.08 18.29
C ILE A 81 23.11 6.09 19.12
N SER A 82 22.62 7.33 19.28
CA SER A 82 23.33 8.34 20.09
C SER A 82 23.49 7.89 21.55
N LYS A 83 22.47 7.26 22.15
CA LYS A 83 22.54 6.68 23.50
C LYS A 83 23.51 5.52 23.59
N PHE A 84 23.50 4.62 22.61
CA PHE A 84 24.35 3.42 22.57
C PHE A 84 25.83 3.77 22.39
N PHE A 85 26.15 4.66 21.44
CA PHE A 85 27.52 5.08 21.15
C PHE A 85 28.08 6.08 22.17
N GLY A 86 27.25 6.56 23.11
CA GLY A 86 27.67 7.58 24.07
C GLY A 86 28.16 8.86 23.39
N LEU A 87 27.68 9.15 22.17
CA LEU A 87 27.93 10.38 21.41
C LEU A 87 27.21 11.54 22.10
N LYS A 88 27.70 11.86 23.29
CA LYS A 88 27.35 13.06 24.04
C LYS A 88 28.15 14.18 23.39
N PHE A 89 27.51 14.97 22.54
CA PHE A 89 28.09 16.24 22.13
C PHE A 89 28.05 17.15 23.35
N THR A 90 29.07 17.03 24.19
CA THR A 90 29.32 17.93 25.30
C THR A 90 29.61 19.30 24.70
N TYR A 91 28.57 20.09 24.51
CA TYR A 91 28.74 21.52 24.43
C TYR A 91 29.19 21.96 25.82
N ILE A 92 30.49 22.22 25.96
CA ILE A 92 31.05 22.79 27.19
C ILE A 92 30.54 24.23 27.24
N ARG A 93 29.67 24.57 28.20
CA ARG A 93 29.41 25.97 28.54
C ARG A 93 30.73 26.61 28.93
N PRO A 94 30.96 27.90 28.58
CA PRO A 94 32.12 28.64 29.10
C PRO A 94 32.19 28.73 30.64
N ASP A 95 31.15 28.31 31.38
CA ASP A 95 31.06 28.37 32.84
C ASP A 95 31.43 27.07 33.58
N GLY A 96 31.79 26.00 32.87
CA GLY A 96 32.21 24.73 33.48
C GLY A 96 31.10 23.90 34.17
N SER A 97 29.84 24.35 34.14
CA SER A 97 28.70 23.53 34.56
C SER A 97 28.38 22.46 33.51
N PRO A 98 28.11 21.20 33.90
CA PRO A 98 27.60 20.20 32.98
C PRO A 98 26.27 20.68 32.40
N LEU A 99 26.18 20.78 31.08
CA LEU A 99 24.89 20.89 30.42
C LEU A 99 24.23 19.52 30.46
N ASP A 100 23.22 19.40 31.32
CA ASP A 100 22.34 18.25 31.42
C ASP A 100 21.86 17.83 30.02
N GLU A 101 22.23 16.61 29.61
CA GLU A 101 21.63 15.80 28.55
C GLU A 101 21.04 16.57 27.34
N VAL A 102 21.89 17.07 26.42
CA VAL A 102 21.41 17.61 25.13
C VAL A 102 20.95 16.46 24.22
N SER A 103 19.77 15.92 24.52
CA SER A 103 19.02 15.09 23.59
C SER A 103 18.64 15.95 22.39
N TYR A 104 19.02 15.55 21.17
CA TYR A 104 18.80 16.30 19.93
C TYR A 104 17.35 16.81 19.72
N PHE A 105 16.38 16.15 20.33
CA PHE A 105 14.97 16.50 20.24
C PHE A 105 14.45 17.36 21.40
N TYR A 106 15.27 17.65 22.42
CA TYR A 106 14.84 18.37 23.63
C TYR A 106 14.27 19.78 23.36
N PRO A 107 14.90 20.62 22.50
CA PRO A 107 14.35 21.92 22.15
C PRO A 107 13.04 21.83 21.37
N LEU A 108 12.86 20.74 20.61
CA LEU A 108 11.69 20.52 19.77
C LEU A 108 10.41 20.38 20.61
N PHE A 109 10.50 19.76 21.80
CA PHE A 109 9.36 19.55 22.69
C PHE A 109 9.11 20.69 23.67
N HIS A 110 10.14 21.44 24.06
CA HIS A 110 10.05 22.43 25.14
C HIS A 110 10.05 23.88 24.65
N ASP A 111 10.58 24.16 23.46
CA ASP A 111 10.53 25.51 22.88
C ASP A 111 9.21 25.73 22.12
N ARG A 112 8.66 26.95 22.21
CA ARG A 112 7.41 27.32 21.53
C ARG A 112 7.53 27.19 20.02
N LEU A 113 8.69 27.52 19.45
CA LEU A 113 8.96 27.36 18.02
C LEU A 113 9.03 25.87 17.62
N GLY A 114 9.63 25.03 18.47
CA GLY A 114 9.71 23.59 18.26
C GLY A 114 8.33 22.93 18.21
N GLN A 115 7.43 23.30 19.12
CA GLN A 115 6.07 22.77 19.18
C GLN A 115 5.24 23.16 17.93
N ILE A 116 5.43 24.38 17.40
CA ILE A 116 4.76 24.82 16.16
C ILE A 116 5.24 23.99 14.96
N ILE A 117 6.56 23.80 14.84
CA ILE A 117 7.16 23.01 13.75
C ILE A 117 6.73 21.55 13.83
N LEU A 118 6.64 20.97 15.03
CA LEU A 118 6.09 19.64 15.24
C LEU A 118 4.63 19.53 14.81
N GLY A 119 3.81 20.52 15.16
CA GLY A 119 2.41 20.56 14.76
C GLY A 119 2.26 20.57 13.24
N ILE A 120 2.99 21.44 12.54
CA ILE A 120 2.97 21.52 11.07
C ILE A 120 3.46 20.20 10.46
N SER A 121 4.54 19.63 10.99
CA SER A 121 5.12 18.39 10.50
C SER A 121 4.18 17.20 10.69
N ALA A 122 3.46 17.14 11.83
CA ALA A 122 2.48 16.10 12.11
C ALA A 122 1.30 16.17 11.15
N VAL A 123 0.78 17.37 10.87
CA VAL A 123 -0.32 17.57 9.90
C VAL A 123 0.12 17.14 8.50
N LEU A 124 1.29 17.59 8.04
CA LEU A 124 1.82 17.22 6.72
C LEU A 124 2.07 15.71 6.61
N TYR A 125 2.59 15.09 7.67
CA TYR A 125 2.82 13.65 7.74
C TYR A 125 1.50 12.87 7.64
N ILE A 126 0.46 13.28 8.37
CA ILE A 126 -0.87 12.64 8.31
C ILE A 126 -1.45 12.77 6.89
N ILE A 127 -1.37 13.95 6.28
CA ILE A 127 -1.83 14.17 4.89
C ILE A 127 -1.07 13.27 3.92
N GLY A 128 0.25 13.19 4.05
CA GLY A 128 1.10 12.31 3.24
C GLY A 128 0.70 10.84 3.40
N PHE A 129 0.57 10.37 4.63
CA PHE A 129 0.16 9.00 4.95
C PHE A 129 -1.23 8.66 4.38
N LEU A 130 -2.20 9.57 4.52
CA LEU A 130 -3.54 9.40 3.95
C LEU A 130 -3.52 9.36 2.42
N THR A 131 -2.71 10.23 1.80
CA THR A 131 -2.57 10.30 0.34
C THR A 131 -1.96 9.01 -0.20
N ILE A 132 -0.90 8.50 0.46
CA ILE A 132 -0.28 7.21 0.12
C ILE A 132 -1.31 6.08 0.24
N ASN A 133 -2.01 5.97 1.37
CA ASN A 133 -3.02 4.91 1.56
C ASN A 133 -4.18 4.98 0.56
N ARG A 134 -4.49 6.18 0.04
CA ARG A 134 -5.54 6.37 -0.96
C ARG A 134 -5.08 5.96 -2.36
N ILE A 135 -3.86 6.32 -2.75
CA ILE A 135 -3.31 6.00 -4.08
C ILE A 135 -3.14 4.48 -4.25
N THR A 136 -2.75 3.79 -3.18
CA THR A 136 -2.46 2.35 -3.27
C THR A 136 -3.67 1.43 -3.10
N LYS A 137 -4.87 2.01 -2.87
CA LYS A 137 -6.12 1.28 -3.00
C LYS A 137 -6.48 1.16 -4.47
N VAL A 138 -5.90 0.16 -5.14
CA VAL A 138 -6.44 -0.36 -6.39
C VAL A 138 -7.75 -1.08 -6.06
N GLU A 139 -8.88 -0.51 -6.49
CA GLU A 139 -10.16 -1.23 -6.61
C GLU A 139 -10.04 -2.22 -7.77
N VAL A 140 -10.37 -3.48 -7.49
CA VAL A 140 -10.49 -4.56 -8.48
C VAL A 140 -11.95 -4.69 -8.87
#